data_AF-A0A2R6D2D2-F1
#
_entry.id   AF-A0A2R6D2D2-F1
#
_cell.length_a   1.000
_cell.length_b   1.000
_cell.length_c   1.000
_cell.angle_alpha   90.00
_cell.angle_beta   90.00
_cell.angle_gamma   90.00
#
_symmetry.space_group_name_H-M   'P 1'
#
loop_
_entity.id
_entity.type
_entity.pdbx_description
1 polymer ?
#
loop_
_entity_poly.entity_id
_entity_poly.type
_entity_poly.pdbx_seq_one_letter_code
_entity_poly.pdbx_strand_id
1 'polypeptide(L)'
;MRSHARLQRLAQRAVHEGKDDRAREYVRRARRIAERNRLRLPRSFVRFTCEACDVYLVPGRNARVRLQSGHVVITCDCGEQTRHPYDTS
;
A
#
# COMPACT_ATOMS: atom_id res chain seq x y z
N MET A 1 -17.31 -11.61 2.73
CA MET A 1 -16.63 -11.11 1.51
C MET A 1 -15.15 -10.82 1.82
N ARG A 2 -14.21 -11.72 1.48
CA ARG A 2 -12.76 -11.64 1.80
C ARG A 2 -11.88 -11.15 0.61
N SER A 3 -12.49 -10.59 -0.43
CA SER A 3 -11.89 -10.38 -1.74
C SER A 3 -10.63 -9.47 -1.70
N HIS A 4 -10.63 -8.44 -0.85
CA HIS A 4 -9.50 -7.50 -0.71
C HIS A 4 -8.26 -8.12 -0.06
N ALA A 5 -8.43 -8.99 0.93
CA ALA A 5 -7.31 -9.63 1.62
C ALA A 5 -6.51 -10.57 0.69
N ARG A 6 -7.17 -11.17 -0.30
CA ARG A 6 -6.49 -11.93 -1.34
C ARG A 6 -5.68 -11.02 -2.26
N LEU A 7 -6.27 -9.91 -2.72
CA LEU A 7 -5.58 -8.96 -3.59
C LEU A 7 -4.37 -8.31 -2.91
N GLN A 8 -4.46 -8.01 -1.61
CA GLN A 8 -3.32 -7.55 -0.83
C GLN A 8 -2.15 -8.54 -0.88
N ARG A 9 -2.40 -9.83 -0.58
CA ARG A 9 -1.36 -10.86 -0.61
C ARG A 9 -0.77 -11.04 -2.01
N LEU A 10 -1.60 -10.98 -3.05
CA LEU A 10 -1.13 -11.04 -4.44
C LEU A 10 -0.27 -9.83 -4.81
N ALA A 11 -0.65 -8.63 -4.37
CA ALA A 11 0.13 -7.42 -4.59
C ALA A 11 1.49 -7.48 -3.91
N GLN A 12 1.54 -7.85 -2.63
CA GLN A 12 2.79 -8.02 -1.88
C GLN A 12 3.70 -9.07 -2.54
N ARG A 13 3.14 -10.22 -2.92
CA ARG A 13 3.89 -11.29 -3.59
C ARG A 13 4.45 -10.84 -4.93
N ALA A 14 3.66 -10.11 -5.73
CA ALA A 14 4.10 -9.59 -7.01
C ALA A 14 5.31 -8.66 -6.88
N VAL A 15 5.35 -7.80 -5.86
CA VAL A 15 6.53 -6.95 -5.56
C VAL A 15 7.75 -7.82 -5.21
N HIS A 16 7.59 -8.84 -4.37
CA HIS A 16 8.70 -9.74 -4.04
C HIS A 16 9.24 -10.48 -5.28
N GLU A 17 8.38 -10.80 -6.24
CA GLU A 17 8.71 -11.43 -7.52
C GLU A 17 9.22 -10.44 -8.60
N GLY A 18 9.34 -9.14 -8.28
CA GLY A 18 9.76 -8.10 -9.25
C GLY A 18 8.71 -7.79 -10.34
N LYS A 19 7.44 -8.14 -10.09
CA LYS A 19 6.30 -7.96 -11.01
C LYS A 19 5.49 -6.72 -10.62
N ASP A 20 6.13 -5.56 -10.63
CA ASP A 20 5.55 -4.32 -10.10
C ASP A 20 4.26 -3.91 -10.82
N ASP A 21 4.17 -4.09 -12.14
CA ASP A 21 2.94 -3.77 -12.87
C ASP A 21 1.75 -4.65 -12.45
N ARG A 22 2.00 -5.92 -12.15
CA ARG A 22 0.95 -6.80 -11.57
C ARG A 22 0.60 -6.36 -10.16
N ALA A 23 1.58 -5.95 -9.36
CA ALA A 23 1.32 -5.43 -8.02
C ALA A 23 0.39 -4.20 -8.08
N ARG A 24 0.67 -3.26 -8.98
CA ARG A 24 -0.16 -2.07 -9.24
C ARG A 24 -1.58 -2.46 -9.65
N GLU A 25 -1.72 -3.42 -10.57
CA GLU A 25 -3.03 -3.90 -11.01
C GLU A 25 -3.86 -4.46 -9.84
N TYR A 26 -3.24 -5.26 -8.96
CA TYR A 26 -3.92 -5.82 -7.80
C TYR A 26 -4.39 -4.74 -6.81
N VAL A 27 -3.59 -3.71 -6.58
CA VAL A 27 -3.97 -2.56 -5.73
C VAL A 27 -5.13 -1.77 -6.35
N ARG A 28 -5.03 -1.41 -7.63
CA ARG A 28 -6.10 -0.71 -8.36
C ARG A 28 -7.40 -1.49 -8.32
N ARG A 29 -7.33 -2.81 -8.52
CA ARG A 29 -8.49 -3.70 -8.45
C ARG A 29 -9.09 -3.71 -7.05
N ALA A 30 -8.28 -3.77 -6.00
CA ALA A 30 -8.76 -3.74 -4.63
C ALA A 30 -9.45 -2.41 -4.29
N ARG A 31 -8.88 -1.27 -4.71
CA ARG A 31 -9.49 0.06 -4.58
C ARG A 31 -10.82 0.16 -5.30
N ARG A 32 -10.89 -0.27 -6.56
CA ARG A 32 -12.13 -0.26 -7.37
C ARG A 32 -13.25 -1.13 -6.78
N ILE A 33 -12.91 -2.31 -6.26
CA ILE A 33 -13.90 -3.17 -5.58
C ILE A 33 -14.42 -2.45 -4.33
N ALA A 34 -13.55 -1.80 -3.56
CA ALA A 34 -13.93 -1.15 -2.31
C ALA A 34 -14.85 0.03 -2.59
N GLU A 35 -14.48 0.87 -3.56
CA GLU A 35 -15.27 1.99 -4.05
C GLU A 35 -16.66 1.54 -4.54
N ARG A 36 -16.71 0.56 -5.44
CA ARG A 36 -17.98 0.02 -6.00
C ARG A 36 -18.93 -0.49 -4.91
N ASN A 37 -18.38 -1.06 -3.84
CA ASN A 37 -19.17 -1.64 -2.75
C ASN A 37 -19.29 -0.69 -1.54
N ARG A 38 -18.80 0.56 -1.63
CA ARG A 38 -18.76 1.53 -0.53
C ARG A 38 -18.10 0.99 0.75
N LEU A 39 -17.06 0.19 0.58
CA LEU A 39 -16.30 -0.42 1.68
C LEU A 39 -15.06 0.40 2.00
N ARG A 40 -14.70 0.44 3.29
CA ARG A 40 -13.40 0.96 3.71
C ARG A 40 -12.35 -0.14 3.54
N LEU A 41 -11.23 0.20 2.90
CA LEU A 41 -10.05 -0.66 2.91
C LEU A 41 -9.42 -0.66 4.30
N PRO A 42 -8.82 -1.79 4.74
CA PRO A 42 -8.09 -1.82 6.00
C PRO A 42 -7.01 -0.73 6.05
N ARG A 43 -6.82 -0.09 7.23
CA ARG A 43 -5.81 0.97 7.41
C ARG A 43 -4.41 0.52 7.01
N SER A 44 -4.07 -0.75 7.26
CA SER A 44 -2.81 -1.37 6.83
C SER A 44 -2.69 -1.44 5.30
N PHE A 45 -3.77 -1.77 4.60
CA PHE A 45 -3.77 -1.80 3.14
C PHE A 45 -3.48 -0.40 2.58
N VAL A 46 -4.19 0.62 3.07
CA VAL A 46 -4.01 2.00 2.60
C VAL A 46 -2.58 2.48 2.87
N ARG A 47 -2.08 2.30 4.10
CA ARG A 47 -0.71 2.70 4.50
C ARG A 47 0.40 2.06 3.67
N PHE A 48 0.21 0.81 3.22
CA PHE A 48 1.19 0.09 2.42
C PHE A 48 0.87 0.11 0.92
N THR A 49 0.16 1.13 0.43
CA THR A 49 0.00 1.36 -1.01
C THR A 49 0.44 2.76 -1.38
N CYS A 50 1.14 2.90 -2.48
CA CYS A 50 1.46 4.21 -3.03
C CYS A 50 0.18 4.88 -3.56
N GLU A 51 -0.02 6.15 -3.24
CA GLU A 51 -1.15 6.92 -3.77
C GLU A 51 -0.91 7.39 -5.21
N ALA A 52 0.35 7.57 -5.62
CA ALA A 52 0.71 8.02 -6.96
C ALA A 52 0.79 6.89 -8.00
N CYS A 53 1.50 5.79 -7.70
CA CYS A 53 1.75 4.72 -8.69
C CYS A 53 0.97 3.42 -8.43
N ASP A 54 0.15 3.35 -7.38
CA ASP A 54 -0.60 2.18 -6.94
C ASP A 54 0.24 0.94 -6.58
N VAL A 55 1.57 1.01 -6.47
CA VAL A 55 2.35 -0.18 -6.07
C VAL A 55 2.12 -0.52 -4.59
N TYR A 56 2.13 -1.80 -4.24
CA TYR A 56 2.18 -2.21 -2.85
C TYR A 56 3.58 -1.91 -2.29
N LEU A 57 3.66 -1.31 -1.11
CA LEU A 57 4.90 -0.86 -0.48
C LEU A 57 5.46 -1.98 0.39
N VAL A 58 6.68 -2.40 0.07
CA VAL A 58 7.46 -3.38 0.83
C VAL A 58 8.74 -2.69 1.31
N PRO A 59 8.83 -2.36 2.62
CA PRO A 59 10.03 -1.77 3.19
C PRO A 59 11.29 -2.58 2.87
N GLY A 60 12.35 -1.90 2.45
CA GLY A 60 13.61 -2.53 2.04
C GLY A 60 13.60 -3.15 0.64
N ARG A 61 12.48 -3.06 -0.11
CA ARG A 61 12.40 -3.44 -1.53
C ARG A 61 12.11 -2.25 -2.43
N ASN A 62 10.96 -1.61 -2.25
CA ASN A 62 10.50 -0.48 -3.07
C ASN A 62 9.98 0.71 -2.25
N ALA A 63 10.23 0.65 -0.94
CA ALA A 63 9.82 1.66 0.00
C ALA A 63 10.92 1.87 1.06
N ARG A 64 11.17 3.14 1.38
CA ARG A 64 12.03 3.58 2.48
C ARG A 64 11.16 4.10 3.61
N VAL A 65 11.42 3.63 4.82
CA VAL A 65 10.72 4.08 6.03
C VAL A 65 11.67 4.93 6.86
N ARG A 66 11.20 6.11 7.29
CA ARG A 66 11.92 6.98 8.24
C ARG A 66 11.03 7.29 9.43
N LEU A 67 11.60 7.15 10.62
CA LEU A 67 10.97 7.57 11.85
C LEU A 67 11.30 9.04 12.09
N GLN A 68 10.30 9.83 12.46
CA GLN A 68 10.43 11.24 12.82
C GLN A 68 9.71 11.48 14.15
N SER A 69 9.92 12.66 14.75
CA SER A 69 9.16 13.04 15.94
C SER A 69 7.67 13.11 15.60
N GLY A 70 6.85 12.33 16.31
CA GLY A 70 5.40 12.29 16.16
C GLY A 70 4.84 11.51 14.96
N HIS A 71 5.67 11.05 14.01
CA HIS A 71 5.16 10.35 12.81
C HIS A 71 6.19 9.47 12.10
N VAL A 72 5.68 8.60 11.23
CA VAL A 72 6.44 7.78 10.28
C VAL A 72 6.27 8.36 8.88
N VAL A 73 7.37 8.47 8.14
CA VAL A 73 7.37 8.84 6.72
C VAL A 73 7.70 7.59 5.90
N ILE A 74 6.87 7.28 4.91
CA ILE A 74 7.11 6.21 3.95
C ILE A 74 7.32 6.84 2.58
N THR A 75 8.45 6.56 1.95
CA THR A 75 8.80 7.04 0.60
C THR A 75 8.80 5.86 -0.36
N CYS A 76 8.01 5.95 -1.44
CA CYS A 76 8.04 4.98 -2.54
C CYS A 76 9.20 5.28 -3.49
N ASP A 77 9.68 4.27 -4.22
CA ASP A 77 10.67 4.46 -5.29
C ASP A 77 10.22 5.41 -6.40
N CYS A 78 8.91 5.60 -6.59
CA CYS A 78 8.40 6.61 -7.52
C CYS A 78 8.53 8.06 -7.00
N GLY A 79 9.01 8.25 -5.76
CA GLY A 79 9.21 9.55 -5.12
C GLY A 79 8.08 10.02 -4.20
N GLU A 80 6.90 9.38 -4.26
CA GLU A 80 5.74 9.74 -3.43
C GLU A 80 6.02 9.53 -1.94
N GLN A 81 5.55 10.45 -1.08
CA GLN A 81 5.80 10.43 0.36
C GLN A 81 4.51 10.50 1.15
N THR A 82 4.22 9.47 1.93
CA THR A 82 3.10 9.46 2.86
C THR A 82 3.59 9.65 4.30
N ARG A 83 2.80 10.37 5.10
CA ARG A 83 3.08 10.62 6.52
C ARG A 83 1.98 10.00 7.36
N HIS A 84 2.37 9.26 8.38
CA HIS A 84 1.45 8.60 9.28
C HIS A 84 1.83 8.95 10.72
N PRO A 85 0.98 9.68 11.46
CA PRO A 85 1.26 9.90 12.88
C PRO A 85 1.34 8.55 13.60
N TYR A 86 2.13 8.52 14.67
CA TYR A 86 2.02 7.42 15.62
C TYR A 86 0.58 7.38 16.15
N ASP A 87 0.06 6.18 16.43
CA ASP A 87 -1.21 6.13 17.18
C ASP A 87 -0.92 6.69 18.57
N THR A 88 -1.38 7.92 18.79
CA THR A 88 -1.51 8.53 20.11
C THR A 88 -2.83 8.01 20.67
N SER A 89 -2.82 6.79 21.20
CA SER A 89 -3.86 6.27 22.08
C SER A 89 -3.60 6.74 23.50
#